data_AF-A0A962V7I5-F1
#
_entry.id   AF-A0A962V7I5-F1
#
_cell.length_a   1.000
_cell.length_b   1.000
_cell.length_c   1.000
_cell.angle_alpha   90.00
_cell.angle_beta   90.00
_cell.angle_gamma   90.00
#
_symmetry.space_group_name_H-M   'P 1'
#
loop_
_entity.id
_entity.type
_entity.pdbx_description
1 polymer ?
#
loop_
_entity_poly.entity_id
_entity_poly.type
_entity_poly.pdbx_seq_one_letter_code
_entity_poly.pdbx_strand_id
1 'polypeptide(L)'
;LRPNSRNHRKIAVIDGCIGFVGSQNIGDEYLGRGNEFSGWIDTHLELAGPSVYQLQETFIEDWHIAGGGDLFNDRSFPDLSAAPGNQITQIVSSGPDDNAGIMHHLLLAAISAADHSVCIASPYFVPDA
;
A
#
# COMPACT_ATOMS: atom_id res chain seq x y z
N LEU A 1 -6.08 22.92 -7.01
CA LEU A 1 -6.21 21.44 -6.97
C LEU A 1 -5.93 20.91 -8.37
N ARG A 2 -4.94 20.01 -8.53
CA ARG A 2 -4.67 19.41 -9.86
C ARG A 2 -5.90 18.59 -10.28
N PRO A 3 -6.40 18.66 -11.53
CA PRO A 3 -7.68 18.06 -11.95
C PRO A 3 -7.82 16.53 -11.84
N ASN A 4 -6.88 15.81 -11.23
CA ASN A 4 -6.92 14.36 -11.09
C ASN A 4 -6.21 13.86 -9.82
N SER A 5 -6.39 14.56 -8.70
CA SER A 5 -5.81 14.16 -7.41
C SER A 5 -6.69 13.09 -6.77
N ARG A 6 -6.64 11.86 -7.30
CA ARG A 6 -7.34 10.71 -6.72
C ARG A 6 -6.41 10.00 -5.73
N ASN A 7 -6.93 9.66 -4.56
CA ASN A 7 -6.27 8.69 -3.70
C ASN A 7 -6.38 7.31 -4.37
N HIS A 8 -5.22 6.68 -4.65
CA HIS A 8 -5.15 5.38 -5.30
C HIS A 8 -4.70 4.26 -4.36
N ARG A 9 -4.55 4.54 -3.06
CA ARG A 9 -4.21 3.55 -2.03
C ARG A 9 -5.39 2.59 -1.79
N LYS A 10 -5.10 1.31 -1.61
CA LYS A 10 -6.05 0.26 -1.19
C LYS A 10 -5.50 -0.25 0.13
N ILE A 11 -6.09 0.20 1.22
CA ILE A 11 -5.64 -0.08 2.57
C ILE A 11 -6.85 -0.53 3.38
N ALA A 12 -6.70 -1.64 4.10
CA ALA A 12 -7.59 -2.00 5.20
C ALA A 12 -6.75 -2.29 6.44
N VAL A 13 -7.14 -1.73 7.58
CA VAL A 13 -6.51 -2.00 8.87
C VAL A 13 -7.58 -2.47 9.83
N ILE A 14 -7.36 -3.64 10.44
CA ILE A 14 -8.30 -4.27 11.37
C ILE A 14 -7.73 -4.12 12.78
N ASP A 15 -8.42 -3.34 13.61
CA ASP A 15 -8.09 -3.09 15.03
C ASP A 15 -6.64 -2.68 15.30
N GLY A 16 -5.98 -2.06 14.32
CA GLY A 16 -4.55 -1.72 14.39
C GLY A 16 -3.60 -2.92 14.43
N CYS A 17 -4.08 -4.15 14.22
CA CYS A 17 -3.29 -5.37 14.36
C CYS A 17 -2.94 -6.05 13.04
N ILE A 18 -3.88 -6.02 12.08
CA ILE A 18 -3.75 -6.67 10.77
C ILE A 18 -3.94 -5.62 9.68
N GLY A 19 -3.01 -5.59 8.73
CA GLY A 19 -3.04 -4.68 7.60
C GLY A 19 -3.19 -5.43 6.28
N PHE A 20 -3.94 -4.86 5.34
CA PHE A 20 -4.02 -5.32 3.96
C PHE A 20 -3.62 -4.19 3.02
N VAL A 21 -2.72 -4.49 2.09
CA VAL A 21 -2.24 -3.54 1.08
C VAL A 21 -1.97 -4.24 -0.25
N GLY A 22 -2.28 -3.59 -1.36
CA GLY A 22 -2.07 -4.14 -2.70
C GLY A 22 -2.81 -3.36 -3.79
N SER A 23 -3.08 -4.01 -4.92
CA SER A 23 -3.80 -3.38 -6.05
C SER A 23 -5.32 -3.64 -6.07
N GLN A 24 -5.80 -4.70 -5.38
CA GLN A 24 -7.23 -5.02 -5.32
C GLN A 24 -8.04 -3.99 -4.52
N ASN A 25 -9.12 -3.47 -5.12
CA ASN A 25 -10.17 -2.78 -4.37
C ASN A 25 -11.17 -3.79 -3.78
N ILE A 26 -12.15 -3.30 -3.04
CA ILE A 26 -13.29 -4.10 -2.56
C ILE A 26 -14.45 -3.88 -3.52
N GLY A 27 -14.81 -4.92 -4.28
CA GLY A 27 -15.86 -4.88 -5.29
C GLY A 27 -16.15 -6.27 -5.88
N ASP A 28 -17.34 -6.45 -6.45
CA ASP A 28 -17.76 -7.74 -7.03
C ASP A 28 -16.96 -8.11 -8.29
N GLU A 29 -16.40 -7.10 -8.98
CA GLU A 29 -15.60 -7.28 -10.19
C GLU A 29 -14.32 -8.12 -9.95
N TYR A 30 -13.76 -8.07 -8.74
CA TYR A 30 -12.55 -8.83 -8.37
C TYR A 30 -12.85 -10.30 -8.04
N LEU A 31 -14.12 -10.70 -7.96
CA LEU A 31 -14.51 -12.08 -7.64
C LEU A 31 -14.44 -13.01 -8.86
N GLY A 32 -14.19 -12.49 -10.06
CA GLY A 32 -14.12 -13.27 -11.30
C GLY A 32 -15.44 -13.93 -11.70
N ARG A 33 -16.57 -13.43 -11.18
CA ARG A 33 -17.91 -14.03 -11.35
C ARG A 33 -18.63 -13.62 -12.63
N GLY A 34 -18.07 -12.70 -13.42
CA GLY A 34 -18.63 -12.22 -14.69
C GLY A 34 -17.65 -12.38 -15.86
N ASN A 35 -18.16 -12.36 -17.09
CA ASN A 35 -17.34 -12.53 -18.30
C ASN A 35 -16.38 -11.35 -18.54
N GLU A 36 -16.78 -10.13 -18.18
CA GLU A 36 -16.04 -8.89 -18.53
C GLU A 36 -14.73 -8.73 -17.73
N PHE A 37 -14.68 -9.24 -16.51
CA PHE A 37 -13.50 -9.18 -15.62
C PHE A 37 -13.01 -10.57 -15.18
N SER A 38 -13.36 -11.60 -15.95
CA SER A 38 -12.84 -12.95 -15.72
C SER A 38 -11.32 -12.96 -15.89
N GLY A 39 -10.60 -13.57 -14.93
CA GLY A 39 -9.14 -13.63 -14.95
C GLY A 39 -8.43 -12.39 -14.44
N TRP A 40 -9.03 -11.62 -13.52
CA TRP A 40 -8.36 -10.51 -12.85
C TRP A 40 -7.10 -11.01 -12.10
N ILE A 41 -5.92 -10.53 -12.51
CA ILE A 41 -4.64 -10.84 -11.86
C ILE A 41 -4.21 -9.64 -11.06
N ASP A 42 -3.97 -9.87 -9.78
CA ASP A 42 -3.63 -8.82 -8.83
C ASP A 42 -2.71 -9.40 -7.74
N THR A 43 -2.03 -8.51 -7.02
CA THR A 43 -1.20 -8.84 -5.87
C THR A 43 -1.72 -8.07 -4.67
N HIS A 44 -2.02 -8.79 -3.60
CA HIS A 44 -2.42 -8.22 -2.32
C HIS A 44 -1.67 -8.93 -1.20
N LEU A 45 -1.28 -8.18 -0.18
CA LEU A 45 -0.51 -8.66 0.95
C LEU A 45 -1.30 -8.45 2.23
N GLU A 46 -1.33 -9.49 3.06
CA GLU A 46 -1.68 -9.37 4.48
C GLU A 46 -0.40 -9.12 5.27
N LEU A 47 -0.45 -8.17 6.20
CA LEU A 47 0.63 -7.76 7.07
C LEU A 47 0.22 -7.99 8.52
N ALA A 48 1.15 -8.56 9.29
CA ALA A 48 1.08 -8.64 10.74
C ALA A 48 2.41 -8.15 11.32
N GLY A 49 2.34 -7.47 12.47
CA GLY A 49 3.52 -6.92 13.15
C GLY A 49 3.76 -5.44 12.91
N PRO A 50 4.93 -4.91 13.31
CA PRO A 50 5.17 -3.46 13.40
C PRO A 50 5.01 -2.68 12.10
N SER A 51 5.05 -3.32 10.93
CA SER A 51 4.75 -2.66 9.64
C SER A 51 3.31 -2.17 9.53
N VAL A 52 2.37 -2.75 10.28
CA VAL A 52 0.97 -2.31 10.34
C VAL A 52 0.85 -0.91 10.92
N TYR A 53 1.77 -0.48 11.80
CA TYR A 53 1.76 0.89 12.34
C TYR A 53 1.90 1.93 11.23
N GLN A 54 2.90 1.77 10.35
CA GLN A 54 3.13 2.72 9.25
C GLN A 54 1.97 2.69 8.24
N LEU A 55 1.36 1.52 8.02
CA LEU A 55 0.17 1.41 7.18
C LEU A 55 -1.02 2.16 7.79
N GLN A 56 -1.19 2.06 9.10
CA GLN A 56 -2.24 2.78 9.82
C GLN A 56 -2.00 4.28 9.87
N GLU A 57 -0.76 4.73 10.10
CA GLU A 57 -0.40 6.15 10.00
C GLU A 57 -0.78 6.72 8.63
N THR A 58 -0.44 6.00 7.56
CA THR A 58 -0.83 6.38 6.18
C THR A 58 -2.35 6.51 6.03
N PHE A 59 -3.13 5.58 6.61
CA PHE A 59 -4.58 5.64 6.58
C PHE A 59 -5.14 6.82 7.38
N ILE A 60 -4.59 7.08 8.58
CA ILE A 60 -5.04 8.20 9.42
C ILE A 60 -4.71 9.54 8.77
N GLU A 61 -3.55 9.69 8.12
CA GLU A 61 -3.23 10.88 7.33
C GLU A 61 -4.24 11.10 6.21
N ASP A 62 -4.57 10.06 5.44
CA ASP A 62 -5.59 10.11 4.39
C ASP A 62 -6.95 10.55 4.94
N TRP A 63 -7.34 9.98 6.08
CA TRP A 63 -8.58 10.32 6.77
C TRP A 63 -8.62 11.78 7.22
N HIS A 64 -7.52 12.27 7.80
CA HIS A 64 -7.38 13.64 8.25
C HIS A 64 -7.47 14.63 7.06
N ILE A 65 -6.74 14.34 5.97
CA ILE A 65 -6.78 15.14 4.73
C ILE A 65 -8.18 15.16 4.12
N ALA A 66 -8.93 14.06 4.21
CA ALA A 66 -10.31 13.98 3.78
C ALA A 66 -11.32 14.71 4.70
N GLY A 67 -10.85 15.27 5.83
CA GLY A 67 -11.66 16.02 6.79
C GLY A 67 -12.33 15.16 7.87
N GLY A 68 -11.90 13.91 8.03
CA GLY A 68 -12.48 12.94 8.97
C GLY A 68 -12.15 13.19 10.46
N GLY A 69 -11.34 14.19 10.78
CA GLY A 69 -10.90 14.48 12.14
C GLY A 69 -9.68 13.65 12.56
N ASP A 70 -9.38 13.66 13.86
CA ASP A 70 -8.21 12.96 14.41
C ASP A 70 -8.60 11.56 14.91
N LEU A 71 -7.90 10.54 14.41
CA LEU A 71 -8.03 9.14 14.83
C LEU A 71 -6.82 8.66 15.64
N PHE A 72 -5.81 9.51 15.87
CA PHE A 72 -4.67 9.18 16.72
C PHE A 72 -5.10 9.06 18.17
N ASN A 73 -5.13 7.83 18.66
CA ASN A 73 -5.29 7.52 20.07
C ASN A 73 -4.58 6.20 20.39
N ASP A 74 -4.27 5.98 21.66
CA ASP A 74 -3.50 4.80 22.11
C ASP A 74 -4.14 3.46 21.72
N ARG A 75 -5.48 3.40 21.59
CA ARG A 75 -6.16 2.16 21.19
C ARG A 75 -5.99 1.83 19.72
N SER A 76 -5.68 2.83 18.89
CA SER A 76 -5.40 2.61 17.47
C SER A 76 -4.07 1.86 17.32
N PHE A 77 -3.11 2.01 18.24
CA PHE A 77 -1.75 1.44 18.11
C PHE A 77 -1.47 0.40 19.21
N PRO A 78 -2.07 -0.82 19.12
CA PRO A 78 -1.80 -1.90 20.06
C PRO A 78 -0.35 -2.37 19.95
N ASP A 79 0.20 -3.03 20.97
CA ASP A 79 1.54 -3.60 20.90
C ASP A 79 1.60 -4.80 19.94
N LEU A 80 2.42 -4.68 18.88
CA LEU A 80 2.61 -5.68 17.82
C LEU A 80 4.01 -6.31 17.85
N SER A 81 4.81 -6.06 18.89
CA SER A 81 6.18 -6.56 18.96
C SER A 81 6.27 -8.09 18.99
N ALA A 82 5.21 -8.77 19.41
CA ALA A 82 5.12 -10.22 19.51
C ALA A 82 4.56 -10.91 18.25
N ALA A 83 4.28 -10.16 17.17
CA ALA A 83 3.74 -10.74 15.95
C ALA A 83 4.73 -11.74 15.30
N PRO A 84 4.24 -12.84 14.72
CA PRO A 84 5.08 -13.84 14.09
C PRO A 84 5.71 -13.32 12.78
N GLY A 85 6.95 -13.71 12.51
CA GLY A 85 7.65 -13.38 11.27
C GLY A 85 9.07 -12.87 11.52
N ASN A 86 9.89 -12.88 10.47
CA ASN A 86 11.28 -12.40 10.51
C ASN A 86 11.64 -11.52 9.30
N GLN A 87 10.63 -11.11 8.52
CA GLN A 87 10.83 -10.27 7.34
C GLN A 87 10.91 -8.80 7.74
N ILE A 88 11.97 -8.12 7.30
CA ILE A 88 12.07 -6.67 7.43
C ILE A 88 11.11 -6.04 6.42
N THR A 89 10.13 -5.30 6.93
CA THR A 89 9.08 -4.69 6.11
C THR A 89 9.02 -3.19 6.38
N GLN A 90 9.06 -2.40 5.31
CA GLN A 90 8.89 -0.95 5.35
C GLN A 90 7.70 -0.57 4.48
N ILE A 91 6.81 0.27 5.02
CA ILE A 91 5.73 0.85 4.23
C ILE A 91 6.28 2.13 3.59
N VAL A 92 6.05 2.28 2.30
CA VAL A 92 6.42 3.48 1.56
C VAL A 92 5.16 4.01 0.88
N SER A 93 4.67 5.12 1.39
CA SER A 93 3.51 5.83 0.86
C SER A 93 3.96 6.90 -0.15
N SER A 94 3.06 7.30 -1.05
CA SER A 94 3.26 8.42 -1.97
C SER A 94 2.13 9.45 -1.84
N GLY A 95 2.45 10.72 -1.63
CA GLY A 95 1.47 11.78 -1.39
C GLY A 95 1.64 13.01 -2.28
N PRO A 96 0.67 13.95 -2.29
CA PRO A 96 0.79 15.22 -2.99
C PRO A 96 1.93 16.11 -2.46
N ASP A 97 2.32 15.91 -1.21
CA ASP A 97 3.44 16.61 -0.55
C ASP A 97 4.78 15.85 -0.67
N ASP A 98 4.78 14.67 -1.31
CA ASP A 98 6.03 13.94 -1.50
C ASP A 98 6.93 14.63 -2.52
N ASN A 99 8.21 14.73 -2.16
CA ASN A 99 9.26 14.99 -3.11
C ASN A 99 9.24 13.87 -4.16
N ALA A 100 8.73 14.20 -5.34
CA ALA A 100 8.57 13.29 -6.46
C ALA A 100 9.85 12.45 -6.66
N GLY A 101 9.77 11.15 -6.37
CA GLY A 101 10.84 10.23 -6.71
C GLY A 101 11.21 9.17 -5.67
N ILE A 102 10.71 9.19 -4.43
CA ILE A 102 11.10 8.16 -3.43
C ILE A 102 10.82 6.74 -3.93
N MET A 103 9.59 6.48 -4.38
CA MET A 103 9.22 5.17 -4.94
C MET A 103 10.04 4.82 -6.19
N HIS A 104 10.31 5.80 -7.04
CA HIS A 104 11.10 5.61 -8.26
C HIS A 104 12.56 5.24 -7.92
N HIS A 105 13.21 6.00 -7.03
CA HIS A 105 14.57 5.72 -6.57
C HIS A 105 14.68 4.38 -5.84
N LEU A 106 13.68 4.03 -5.03
CA LEU A 106 13.64 2.73 -4.34
C LEU A 106 13.58 1.58 -5.35
N LEU A 107 12.71 1.68 -6.35
CA LEU A 107 12.62 0.68 -7.42
C LEU A 107 13.93 0.59 -8.22
N LEU A 108 14.52 1.72 -8.60
CA LEU A 108 15.82 1.74 -9.29
C LEU A 108 16.94 1.12 -8.45
N ALA A 109 16.99 1.41 -7.15
CA ALA A 109 17.97 0.85 -6.24
C ALA A 109 17.80 -0.67 -6.11
N ALA A 110 16.55 -1.15 -5.96
CA ALA A 110 16.24 -2.57 -5.88
C ALA A 110 16.61 -3.32 -7.18
N ILE A 111 16.31 -2.73 -8.34
CA ILE A 111 16.70 -3.29 -9.65
C ILE A 111 18.22 -3.31 -9.79
N SER A 112 18.90 -2.22 -9.43
CA SER A 112 20.37 -2.11 -9.55
C SER A 112 21.12 -3.06 -8.61
N ALA A 113 20.51 -3.45 -7.48
CA ALA A 113 21.09 -4.36 -6.50
C ALA A 113 20.81 -5.85 -6.80
N ALA A 114 19.98 -6.18 -7.80
CA ALA A 114 19.62 -7.55 -8.10
C ALA A 114 20.77 -8.31 -8.77
N ASP A 115 21.09 -9.52 -8.27
CA ASP A 115 22.21 -10.34 -8.77
C ASP A 115 21.82 -11.32 -9.90
N HIS A 116 20.54 -11.68 -10.00
CA HIS A 116 20.08 -12.73 -10.92
C HIS A 116 18.93 -12.30 -11.82
N SER A 117 17.80 -11.89 -11.24
CA SER A 117 16.63 -11.50 -12.00
C SER A 117 15.72 -10.56 -11.20
N VAL A 118 14.91 -9.79 -11.94
CA VAL A 118 13.83 -8.97 -11.39
C VAL A 118 12.54 -9.41 -12.07
N CYS A 119 11.53 -9.75 -11.28
CA CYS A 119 10.18 -10.00 -11.77
C CYS A 119 9.31 -8.77 -11.51
N ILE A 120 8.69 -8.22 -12.55
CA ILE A 120 7.83 -7.04 -12.46
C ILE A 120 6.44 -7.43 -12.91
N ALA A 121 5.46 -7.25 -12.02
CA ALA A 121 4.04 -7.29 -12.35
C ALA A 121 3.48 -5.88 -12.15
N SER A 122 3.06 -5.24 -13.24
CA SER A 122 2.52 -3.88 -13.22
C SER A 122 1.42 -3.74 -14.27
N PRO A 123 0.33 -2.99 -14.00
CA PRO A 123 -0.68 -2.69 -15.02
C PRO A 123 -0.16 -1.73 -16.09
N TYR A 124 0.95 -1.02 -15.83
CA TYR A 124 1.53 -0.03 -16.74
C TYR A 124 3.05 -0.18 -16.83
N PHE A 125 3.57 -0.03 -18.04
CA PHE A 125 5.01 0.10 -18.30
C PHE A 125 5.24 1.31 -19.21
N VAL A 126 5.62 2.43 -18.60
CA VAL A 126 5.84 3.72 -19.27
C VAL A 126 7.20 4.27 -18.80
N PRO A 127 8.32 3.86 -19.43
CA PRO A 127 9.64 4.35 -19.06
C PRO A 127 9.83 5.81 -19.46
N ASP A 128 10.75 6.50 -18.78
CA ASP A 128 11.19 7.85 -19.15
C ASP A 128 11.90 7.84 -20.52
N ALA A 129 11.87 8.98 -21.21
CA ALA A 129 12.46 9.16 -22.55
C ALA A 129 13.97 9.41 -22.52
#